data_AF-A0A847XMZ9-F1
#
_entry.id   AF-A0A847XMZ9-F1
#
_cell.length_a   1.000
_cell.length_b   1.000
_cell.length_c   1.000
_cell.angle_alpha   90.00
_cell.angle_beta   90.00
_cell.angle_gamma   90.00
#
_symmetry.space_group_name_H-M   'P 1'
#
loop_
_entity.id
_entity.type
_entity.pdbx_description
1 polymer ?
#
loop_
_entity_poly.entity_id
_entity_poly.type
_entity_poly.pdbx_seq_one_letter_code
_entity_poly.pdbx_strand_id
1 'polypeptide(L)'
;ILLYSTKFVAINDMITWAALGMFFKAVSWCIAFIFLAKSASKLFFWTELLGNVNMLLLNLLGYYLWGLTGLGISYLTGFLVYMLMVYFISKKKFEFAFDPVFRKIFVIQFALVLSCFIVVKLLNEAFYYPIGIILIAISLNYSYKELDKRIALRETITDIYRNIRKREK
;
A
#
# COMPACT_ATOMS: atom_id res chain seq x y z
N ILE A 1 16.12 24.24 3.46
CA ILE A 1 16.82 23.04 3.98
C ILE A 1 16.21 22.51 5.30
N LEU A 2 14.89 22.67 5.54
CA LEU A 2 14.27 22.29 6.82
C LEU A 2 14.12 20.77 6.99
N LEU A 3 13.67 20.06 5.95
CA LEU A 3 13.45 18.60 5.96
C LEU A 3 14.73 17.75 5.81
N TYR A 4 15.86 18.38 5.48
CA TYR A 4 17.17 17.73 5.29
C TYR A 4 18.14 18.00 6.46
N SER A 5 17.65 18.61 7.55
CA SER A 5 18.46 18.75 8.76
C SER A 5 18.74 17.37 9.36
N THR A 6 19.92 17.17 9.95
CA THR A 6 20.33 15.93 10.62
C THR A 6 19.34 15.44 11.69
N LYS A 7 18.49 16.34 12.21
CA LYS A 7 17.38 16.00 13.12
C LYS A 7 16.26 15.17 12.48
N PHE A 8 16.12 15.18 11.15
CA PHE A 8 15.11 14.40 10.41
C PHE A 8 15.59 13.00 10.02
N VAL A 9 16.86 12.65 10.26
CA VAL A 9 17.39 11.32 9.93
C VAL A 9 16.67 10.22 10.72
N ALA A 10 16.23 10.51 11.95
CA ALA A 10 15.45 9.58 12.76
C ALA A 10 14.08 9.21 12.15
N ILE A 11 13.54 10.01 11.23
CA ILE A 11 12.29 9.73 10.52
C ILE A 11 12.47 8.68 9.42
N ASN A 12 13.69 8.49 8.88
CA ASN A 12 13.93 7.54 7.79
C ASN A 12 13.48 6.13 8.17
N ASP A 13 13.79 5.70 9.40
CA ASP A 13 13.37 4.39 9.90
C ASP A 13 11.84 4.28 10.00
N MET A 14 11.17 5.32 10.50
CA MET A 14 9.71 5.38 10.57
C MET A 14 9.10 5.23 9.16
N ILE A 15 9.61 5.97 8.18
CA ILE A 15 9.11 5.95 6.79
C ILE A 15 9.33 4.57 6.17
N THR A 16 10.48 3.93 6.42
CA THR A 16 10.80 2.63 5.82
C THR A 16 9.84 1.55 6.33
N TRP A 17 9.52 1.56 7.63
CA TRP A 17 8.50 0.68 8.20
C TRP A 17 7.08 1.03 7.74
N ALA A 18 6.73 2.31 7.68
CA ALA A 18 5.42 2.76 7.24
C ALA A 18 5.15 2.44 5.76
N ALA A 19 6.19 2.46 4.90
CA ALA A 19 6.10 2.12 3.49
C ALA A 19 5.62 0.67 3.28
N LEU A 20 6.12 -0.29 4.08
CA LEU A 20 5.60 -1.66 4.07
C LEU A 20 4.11 -1.70 4.51
N GLY A 21 3.75 -0.93 5.53
CA GLY A 21 2.37 -0.80 6.01
C GLY A 21 1.40 -0.22 4.96
N MET A 22 1.88 0.64 4.07
CA MET A 22 1.08 1.25 3.01
C MET A 22 0.50 0.21 2.04
N PHE A 23 1.22 -0.88 1.82
CA PHE A 23 0.77 -1.99 0.96
C PHE A 23 -0.51 -2.64 1.52
N PHE A 24 -0.53 -2.89 2.83
CA PHE A 24 -1.70 -3.44 3.53
C PHE A 24 -2.85 -2.43 3.62
N LYS A 25 -2.54 -1.15 3.82
CA LYS A 25 -3.54 -0.08 3.81
C LYS A 25 -4.32 -0.05 2.50
N ALA A 26 -3.62 -0.08 1.36
CA ALA A 26 -4.25 -0.03 0.04
C ALA A 26 -5.26 -1.17 -0.14
N VAL A 27 -4.87 -2.41 0.18
CA VAL A 27 -5.76 -3.58 0.06
C VAL A 27 -6.94 -3.50 1.02
N SER A 28 -6.69 -3.08 2.26
CA SER A 28 -7.75 -2.93 3.27
C SER A 28 -8.81 -1.94 2.81
N TRP A 29 -8.40 -0.80 2.27
CA TRP A 29 -9.31 0.20 1.71
C TRP A 29 -10.11 -0.34 0.54
N CYS A 30 -9.47 -1.03 -0.43
CA CYS A 30 -10.20 -1.63 -1.54
C CYS A 30 -11.32 -2.56 -1.07
N ILE A 31 -11.09 -3.36 -0.03
CA ILE A 31 -12.11 -4.25 0.56
C ILE A 31 -13.18 -3.45 1.28
N ALA A 32 -12.80 -2.44 2.05
CA ALA A 32 -13.75 -1.61 2.80
C ALA A 32 -14.76 -0.91 1.87
N PHE A 33 -14.34 -0.48 0.68
CA PHE A 33 -15.25 0.09 -0.33
C PHE A 33 -16.30 -0.90 -0.85
N ILE A 34 -16.06 -2.22 -0.79
CA ILE A 34 -17.07 -3.23 -1.14
C ILE A 34 -18.27 -3.14 -0.19
N PHE A 35 -18.04 -2.80 1.08
CA PHE A 35 -19.11 -2.65 2.08
C PHE A 35 -20.01 -1.47 1.74
N LEU A 36 -19.43 -0.38 1.23
CA LEU A 36 -20.16 0.79 0.77
C LEU A 36 -20.99 0.46 -0.48
N ALA A 37 -20.40 -0.25 -1.45
CA ALA A 37 -21.07 -0.65 -2.68
C ALA A 37 -22.29 -1.56 -2.45
N LYS A 38 -22.27 -2.39 -1.40
CA LYS A 38 -23.39 -3.27 -1.03
C LYS A 38 -24.38 -2.63 -0.05
N SER A 39 -24.38 -1.31 0.09
CA SER A 39 -25.28 -0.54 0.98
C SER A 39 -25.21 -0.98 2.46
N ALA A 40 -24.09 -1.55 2.89
CA ALA A 40 -23.88 -2.00 4.26
C ALA A 40 -23.24 -0.89 5.12
N SER A 41 -23.75 0.34 5.05
CA SER A 41 -23.13 1.54 5.63
C SER A 41 -22.88 1.45 7.14
N LYS A 42 -23.78 0.79 7.89
CA LYS A 42 -23.58 0.55 9.33
C LYS A 42 -22.37 -0.35 9.61
N LEU A 43 -22.18 -1.40 8.80
CA LEU A 43 -21.05 -2.31 8.96
C LEU A 43 -19.75 -1.57 8.65
N PHE A 44 -19.72 -0.82 7.55
CA PHE A 44 -18.59 0.02 7.15
C PHE A 44 -18.20 1.01 8.25
N PHE A 45 -19.18 1.70 8.84
CA PHE A 45 -18.94 2.64 9.93
C PHE A 45 -18.29 1.96 11.15
N TRP A 46 -18.83 0.82 11.60
CA TRP A 46 -18.26 0.09 12.74
C TRP A 46 -16.86 -0.44 12.45
N THR A 47 -16.60 -0.92 11.23
CA THR A 47 -15.25 -1.40 10.85
C THR A 47 -14.23 -0.28 10.80
N GLU A 48 -14.58 0.86 10.20
CA GLU A 48 -13.69 2.03 10.17
C GLU A 48 -13.46 2.60 11.56
N LEU A 49 -14.50 2.68 12.40
CA LEU A 49 -14.37 3.15 13.77
C LEU A 49 -13.42 2.26 14.57
N LEU A 50 -13.62 0.94 14.54
CA LEU A 50 -12.74 -0.01 15.22
C LEU A 50 -11.32 0.01 14.65
N GLY A 51 -11.17 0.16 13.33
CA GLY A 51 -9.88 0.31 12.66
C GLY A 51 -9.11 1.53 13.15
N ASN A 52 -9.76 2.69 13.20
CA ASN A 52 -9.14 3.93 13.67
C ASN A 52 -8.81 3.88 15.17
N VAL A 53 -9.68 3.31 16.01
CA VAL A 53 -9.41 3.12 17.45
C VAL A 53 -8.21 2.19 17.66
N ASN A 54 -8.17 1.05 16.96
CA ASN A 54 -7.03 0.13 17.04
C ASN A 54 -5.73 0.80 16.56
N MET A 55 -5.81 1.58 15.48
CA MET A 55 -4.67 2.32 14.96
C MET A 55 -4.16 3.36 15.97
N LEU A 56 -5.07 4.06 16.65
CA LEU A 56 -4.72 5.04 17.66
C LEU A 56 -4.05 4.37 18.87
N LEU A 57 -4.61 3.28 19.38
CA LEU A 57 -4.02 2.49 20.47
C LEU A 57 -2.61 2.00 20.12
N LEU A 58 -2.43 1.43 18.93
CA LEU A 58 -1.14 0.97 18.45
C LEU A 58 -0.14 2.12 18.30
N ASN A 59 -0.56 3.28 17.79
CA ASN A 59 0.32 4.45 17.68
C ASN A 59 0.79 4.95 19.05
N LEU A 60 -0.12 5.02 20.04
CA LEU A 60 0.26 5.39 21.42
C LEU A 60 1.25 4.39 22.02
N LEU A 61 1.00 3.10 21.88
CA LEU A 61 1.91 2.05 22.39
C LEU A 61 3.26 2.08 21.68
N GLY A 62 3.27 2.15 20.35
CA GLY A 62 4.50 2.19 19.55
C GLY A 62 5.36 3.40 19.88
N TYR A 63 4.72 4.56 20.06
CA TYR A 63 5.44 5.77 20.46
C TYR A 63 6.09 5.63 21.84
N TYR A 64 5.39 5.02 22.80
CA TYR A 64 5.91 4.82 24.15
C TYR A 64 7.10 3.84 24.20
N LEU A 65 7.05 2.77 23.41
CA LEU A 65 8.07 1.71 23.40
C LEU A 65 9.34 2.08 22.60
N TRP A 66 9.18 2.67 21.41
CA TRP A 66 10.28 2.88 20.46
C TRP A 66 10.29 4.27 19.80
N GLY A 67 9.57 5.24 20.38
CA GLY A 67 9.52 6.61 19.85
C GLY A 67 9.02 6.65 18.41
N LEU A 68 9.79 7.28 17.52
CA LEU A 68 9.43 7.44 16.10
C LEU A 68 9.46 6.12 15.32
N THR A 69 10.43 5.25 15.58
CA THR A 69 10.51 3.95 14.89
C THR A 69 9.31 3.07 15.24
N GLY A 70 8.87 3.16 16.50
CA GLY A 70 7.67 2.49 16.98
C GLY A 70 6.40 2.95 16.28
N LEU A 71 6.27 4.21 15.89
CA LEU A 71 5.16 4.68 15.04
C LEU A 71 5.11 3.95 13.69
N GLY A 72 6.27 3.76 13.05
CA GLY A 72 6.36 3.05 11.76
C GLY A 72 5.92 1.59 11.90
N ILE A 73 6.37 0.91 12.97
CA ILE A 73 5.99 -0.47 13.27
C ILE A 73 4.49 -0.56 13.58
N SER A 74 3.98 0.34 14.43
CA SER A 74 2.55 0.42 14.75
C SER A 74 1.69 0.67 13.53
N TYR A 75 2.16 1.47 12.57
CA TYR A 75 1.49 1.68 11.31
C TYR A 75 1.39 0.39 10.51
N LEU A 76 2.49 -0.36 10.40
CA LEU A 76 2.52 -1.65 9.72
C LEU A 76 1.59 -2.68 10.39
N THR A 77 1.72 -2.87 11.71
CA THR A 77 0.91 -3.85 12.44
C THR A 77 -0.55 -3.45 12.48
N GLY A 78 -0.84 -2.16 12.62
CA GLY A 78 -2.21 -1.62 12.63
C GLY A 78 -2.93 -1.87 11.31
N PHE A 79 -2.29 -1.59 10.18
CA PHE A 79 -2.88 -1.89 8.89
C PHE A 79 -2.95 -3.38 8.58
N LEU A 80 -2.02 -4.20 9.09
CA LEU A 80 -2.11 -5.65 8.95
C LEU A 80 -3.31 -6.22 9.73
N VAL A 81 -3.52 -5.78 10.97
CA VAL A 81 -4.69 -6.17 11.77
C VAL A 81 -5.98 -5.66 11.13
N TYR A 82 -5.99 -4.41 10.65
CA TYR A 82 -7.13 -3.84 9.96
C TYR A 82 -7.48 -4.63 8.68
N MET A 83 -6.47 -4.99 7.87
CA MET A 83 -6.63 -5.82 6.68
C MET A 83 -7.28 -7.16 7.00
N LEU A 84 -6.78 -7.85 8.03
CA LEU A 84 -7.34 -9.14 8.46
C LEU A 84 -8.81 -8.96 8.89
N MET A 85 -9.10 -7.93 9.68
CA MET A 85 -10.45 -7.63 10.14
C MET A 85 -11.42 -7.42 8.97
N VAL A 86 -11.10 -6.55 8.02
CA VAL A 86 -11.97 -6.30 6.86
C VAL A 86 -12.05 -7.52 5.94
N TYR A 87 -10.98 -8.30 5.80
CA TYR A 87 -10.97 -9.52 5.01
C TYR A 87 -11.90 -10.61 5.59
N PHE A 88 -11.83 -10.87 6.90
CA PHE A 88 -12.70 -11.86 7.54
C PHE A 88 -14.18 -11.46 7.46
N ILE A 89 -14.47 -10.18 7.67
CA ILE A 89 -15.84 -9.65 7.55
C ILE A 89 -16.35 -9.79 6.11
N SER A 90 -15.51 -9.45 5.12
CA SER A 90 -15.87 -9.56 3.71
C SER A 90 -16.09 -11.01 3.27
N LYS A 91 -15.23 -11.92 3.71
CA LYS A 91 -15.37 -13.36 3.42
C LYS A 91 -16.65 -13.94 4.02
N LYS A 92 -16.98 -13.61 5.27
CA LYS A 92 -18.16 -14.14 5.96
C LYS A 92 -19.48 -13.57 5.43
N LYS A 93 -19.51 -12.28 5.06
CA LYS A 93 -20.75 -11.59 4.73
C LYS A 93 -21.01 -11.44 3.23
N PHE A 94 -19.96 -11.46 2.41
CA PHE A 94 -20.05 -11.19 0.98
C PHE A 94 -19.44 -12.29 0.11
N GLU A 95 -19.02 -13.41 0.71
CA GLU A 95 -18.35 -14.53 0.04
C GLU A 95 -17.17 -14.08 -0.84
N PHE A 96 -16.54 -12.97 -0.43
CA PHE A 96 -15.50 -12.36 -1.21
C PHE A 96 -14.24 -13.23 -1.19
N ALA A 97 -13.83 -13.66 -2.38
CA ALA A 97 -12.55 -14.31 -2.61
C ALA A 97 -11.67 -13.39 -3.45
N PHE A 98 -10.41 -13.26 -3.07
CA PHE A 98 -9.43 -12.59 -3.94
C PHE A 98 -9.28 -13.39 -5.23
N ASP A 99 -9.37 -12.68 -6.35
CA ASP A 99 -9.07 -13.25 -7.65
C ASP A 99 -7.66 -13.87 -7.64
N PRO A 100 -7.48 -15.10 -8.17
CA PRO A 100 -6.19 -15.79 -8.14
C PRO A 100 -5.08 -14.98 -8.82
N VAL A 101 -5.42 -14.15 -9.81
CA VAL A 101 -4.46 -13.28 -10.48
C VAL A 101 -4.11 -12.09 -9.58
N PHE A 102 -5.08 -11.46 -8.92
CA PHE A 102 -4.81 -10.41 -7.92
C PHE A 102 -3.85 -10.91 -6.82
N ARG A 103 -4.11 -12.11 -6.28
CA ARG A 103 -3.25 -12.72 -5.26
C ARG A 103 -1.82 -12.92 -5.77
N LYS A 104 -1.64 -13.33 -7.03
CA LYS A 104 -0.31 -13.49 -7.65
C LYS A 104 0.44 -12.14 -7.74
N ILE A 105 -0.25 -11.09 -8.21
CA ILE A 105 0.32 -9.74 -8.31
C ILE A 105 0.71 -9.22 -6.93
N PHE A 106 -0.17 -9.39 -5.95
CA PHE A 106 0.05 -8.95 -4.58
C PHE A 106 1.29 -9.60 -3.98
N VAL A 107 1.45 -10.92 -4.11
CA VAL A 107 2.63 -11.64 -3.60
C VAL A 107 3.91 -11.18 -4.29
N ILE A 108 3.91 -11.00 -5.62
CA ILE A 108 5.09 -10.57 -6.36
C ILE A 108 5.50 -9.14 -5.96
N GLN A 109 4.55 -8.21 -5.90
CA GLN A 109 4.86 -6.83 -5.53
C GLN A 109 5.26 -6.71 -4.06
N PHE A 110 4.60 -7.45 -3.17
CA PHE A 110 4.98 -7.49 -1.75
C PHE A 110 6.39 -8.05 -1.59
N ALA A 111 6.77 -9.08 -2.34
CA ALA A 111 8.14 -9.61 -2.34
C ALA A 111 9.17 -8.58 -2.84
N LEU A 112 8.83 -7.77 -3.86
CA LEU A 112 9.69 -6.68 -4.33
C LEU A 112 9.86 -5.55 -3.31
N VAL A 113 8.79 -5.19 -2.60
CA VAL A 113 8.89 -4.18 -1.54
C VAL A 113 9.69 -4.72 -0.35
N LEU A 114 9.50 -5.99 0.01
CA LEU A 114 10.25 -6.64 1.07
C LEU A 114 11.75 -6.74 0.72
N SER A 115 12.09 -7.07 -0.53
CA SER A 115 13.49 -7.08 -0.97
C SER A 115 14.11 -5.69 -0.93
N CYS A 116 13.35 -4.64 -1.31
CA CYS A 116 13.80 -3.25 -1.17
C CYS A 116 14.05 -2.88 0.30
N PHE A 117 13.14 -3.26 1.20
CA PHE A 117 13.30 -3.04 2.65
C PHE A 117 14.55 -3.72 3.22
N ILE A 118 14.79 -4.97 2.82
CA ILE A 118 15.99 -5.73 3.21
C ILE A 118 17.25 -5.05 2.67
N VAL A 119 17.25 -4.62 1.40
CA VAL A 119 18.37 -3.90 0.79
C VAL A 119 18.70 -2.63 1.56
N VAL A 120 17.68 -1.84 1.93
CA VAL A 120 17.86 -0.60 2.69
C VAL A 120 18.38 -0.83 4.11
N LYS A 121 18.03 -1.95 4.75
CA LYS A 121 18.47 -2.26 6.12
C LYS A 121 19.81 -2.97 6.22
N LEU A 122 20.24 -3.72 5.20
CA LEU A 122 21.45 -4.56 5.24
C LEU A 122 22.62 -4.04 4.41
N LEU A 123 22.39 -3.23 3.36
CA LEU A 123 23.46 -2.76 2.49
C LEU A 123 23.96 -1.34 2.84
N ASN A 124 25.25 -1.12 2.61
CA ASN A 124 25.93 0.15 2.80
C ASN A 124 25.38 1.25 1.87
N GLU A 125 25.56 2.52 2.27
CA GLU A 125 24.99 3.70 1.58
C GLU A 125 25.34 3.78 0.07
N ALA A 126 26.49 3.23 -0.33
CA ALA A 126 26.92 3.21 -1.72
C ALA A 126 26.13 2.24 -2.62
N PHE A 127 25.54 1.18 -2.06
CA PHE A 127 24.94 0.09 -2.84
C PHE A 127 23.40 0.09 -2.84
N TYR A 128 22.75 0.74 -1.89
CA TYR A 128 21.27 0.71 -1.84
C TYR A 128 20.60 1.49 -2.99
N TYR A 129 21.14 2.66 -3.37
CA TYR A 129 20.57 3.49 -4.43
C TYR A 129 20.53 2.80 -5.81
N PRO A 130 21.64 2.25 -6.35
CA PRO A 130 21.61 1.61 -7.65
C PRO A 130 20.73 0.34 -7.67
N ILE A 131 20.77 -0.44 -6.59
CA ILE A 131 19.94 -1.65 -6.47
C ILE A 131 18.46 -1.28 -6.36
N GLY A 132 18.12 -0.23 -5.61
CA GLY A 132 16.76 0.30 -5.49
C GLY A 132 16.20 0.77 -6.83
N ILE A 133 17.00 1.46 -7.65
CA ILE A 133 16.58 1.89 -9.00
C ILE A 133 16.23 0.69 -9.88
N ILE A 134 17.04 -0.37 -9.85
CA ILE A 134 16.77 -1.60 -10.61
C ILE A 134 15.46 -2.25 -10.14
N LEU A 135 15.24 -2.35 -8.82
CA LEU A 135 14.00 -2.92 -8.25
C LEU A 135 12.76 -2.10 -8.63
N ILE A 136 12.85 -0.77 -8.57
CA ILE A 136 11.77 0.14 -8.98
C ILE A 136 11.47 -0.02 -10.48
N ALA A 137 12.50 -0.12 -11.33
CA ALA A 137 12.31 -0.34 -12.77
C ALA A 137 11.62 -1.69 -13.06
N ILE A 138 11.98 -2.75 -12.34
CA ILE A 138 11.32 -4.05 -12.45
C ILE A 138 9.85 -3.95 -12.02
N SER A 139 9.58 -3.30 -10.88
CA SER A 139 8.22 -3.12 -10.37
C SER A 139 7.35 -2.28 -11.31
N LEU A 140 7.90 -1.22 -11.91
CA LEU A 140 7.21 -0.39 -12.90
C LEU A 140 6.87 -1.18 -14.16
N ASN A 141 7.83 -1.93 -14.70
CA ASN A 141 7.61 -2.77 -15.88
C ASN A 141 6.55 -3.85 -15.63
N TYR A 142 6.60 -4.50 -14.45
CA TYR A 142 5.61 -5.51 -14.09
C TYR A 142 4.22 -4.90 -13.90
N SER A 143 4.12 -3.77 -13.19
CA SER A 143 2.86 -3.04 -12.99
C SER A 143 2.27 -2.58 -14.32
N TYR A 144 3.09 -2.03 -15.21
CA TYR A 144 2.65 -1.54 -16.51
C TYR A 144 2.06 -2.68 -17.36
N LYS A 145 2.75 -3.83 -17.44
CA LYS A 145 2.27 -5.00 -18.19
C LYS A 145 0.93 -5.52 -17.66
N GLU A 146 0.80 -5.62 -16.35
CA GLU A 146 -0.40 -6.18 -15.74
C GLU A 146 -1.59 -5.20 -15.80
N LEU A 147 -1.32 -3.90 -15.72
CA LEU A 147 -2.32 -2.85 -15.85
C LEU A 147 -2.81 -2.72 -17.31
N ASP A 148 -1.88 -2.72 -18.28
CA ASP A 148 -2.22 -2.68 -19.71
C ASP A 148 -3.04 -3.90 -20.13
N LYS A 149 -2.72 -5.08 -19.61
CA LYS A 149 -3.49 -6.31 -19.84
C LYS A 149 -4.95 -6.23 -19.36
N ARG A 150 -5.25 -5.43 -18.33
CA ARG A 150 -6.59 -5.37 -17.69
C ARG A 150 -7.43 -4.19 -18.12
N ILE A 151 -6.79 -3.05 -18.33
CA ILE A 151 -7.45 -1.78 -18.65
C ILE A 151 -7.38 -1.48 -20.16
N ALA A 152 -6.56 -2.23 -20.92
CA ALA A 152 -6.20 -1.90 -22.30
C ALA A 152 -5.73 -0.45 -22.39
N LEU A 153 -4.87 -0.04 -21.45
CA LEU A 153 -4.41 1.34 -21.26
C LEU A 153 -3.93 1.96 -22.56
N ARG A 154 -3.21 1.17 -23.37
CA ARG A 154 -2.70 1.62 -24.67
C ARG A 154 -3.83 1.99 -25.63
N GLU A 155 -4.91 1.23 -25.65
CA GLU A 155 -6.10 1.51 -26.45
C GLU A 155 -6.86 2.72 -25.89
N THR A 156 -7.05 2.80 -24.58
CA THR A 156 -7.75 3.94 -23.94
C THR A 156 -7.03 5.26 -24.17
N ILE A 157 -5.70 5.28 -24.04
CA ILE A 157 -4.89 6.48 -24.30
C ILE A 157 -4.96 6.86 -25.79
N THR A 158 -4.93 5.87 -26.69
CA THR A 158 -5.05 6.12 -28.14
C THR A 158 -6.43 6.67 -28.50
N ASP A 159 -7.48 6.17 -27.88
CA ASP A 159 -8.86 6.64 -28.09
C ASP A 159 -9.10 8.04 -27.49
N ILE A 160 -8.55 8.33 -26.32
CA ILE A 160 -8.58 9.69 -25.75
C ILE A 160 -7.84 10.67 -26.65
N TYR A 161 -6.64 10.32 -27.13
CA TYR A 161 -5.87 11.17 -28.05
C TYR A 161 -6.60 11.38 -29.38
N ARG A 162 -7.24 10.34 -29.93
CA ARG A 162 -8.09 10.46 -31.12
C ARG A 162 -9.32 11.35 -30.89
N ASN A 163 -9.94 11.29 -29.72
CA ASN A 163 -11.11 12.11 -29.38
C ASN A 163 -10.75 13.58 -29.15
N ILE A 164 -9.60 13.88 -28.55
CA ILE A 164 -9.12 15.26 -28.40
C ILE A 164 -8.83 15.86 -29.78
N ARG A 165 -8.13 15.12 -30.65
CA ARG A 165 -7.84 15.56 -32.03
C ARG A 165 -9.08 15.72 -32.91
N LYS A 166 -10.19 15.03 -32.61
CA LYS A 166 -11.49 15.20 -33.27
C LYS A 166 -12.28 16.41 -32.76
N ARG A 167 -12.00 16.92 -31.56
CA ARG A 167 -12.64 18.14 -31.01
C ARG A 167 -11.96 19.44 -31.43
N GLU A 168 -10.72 19.38 -31.89
CA GLU A 168 -9.97 20.52 -32.44
C GLU A 168 -10.21 20.77 -33.94
N LYS A 169 -11.02 19.94 -34.61
CA LYS A 169 -11.50 20.14 -35.98
C LYS A 169 -12.98 20.49 -35.97
#